data_AF-A0A379Z2F3-F1
#
_entry.id   AF-A0A379Z2F3-F1
#
_cell.length_a   1.000
_cell.length_b   1.000
_cell.length_c   1.000
_cell.angle_alpha   90.00
_cell.angle_beta   90.00
_cell.angle_gamma   90.00
#
_symmetry.space_group_name_H-M   'P 1'
#
loop_
_entity.id
_entity.type
_entity.pdbx_description
1 polymer ?
#
loop_
_entity_poly.entity_id
_entity_poly.type
_entity_poly.pdbx_seq_one_letter_code
_entity_poly.pdbx_strand_id
1 'polypeptide(L)'
;MGFFGSLFGKKETPVRQLKHPSELQKGDMISLDDSFALPAHLRGQQLRVEAVNTYEYQRSQSTEWVLKGHSGEAIYLGLDEDDETWLAFSLKISRAQVDALFDLDDFSAIFDEPGKAELSTKALTAETEMLEQWLGKHYHQVSFAEFGYFHREDYRGLRPPQDADGATGDAFESYQLLDDDESRALDIEVYEGGETDVALTLYRPLSDIRDYWPGE
;
A
#
# COMPACT_ATOMS: atom_id res chain seq x y z
N MET A 1 -14.41 -52.35 38.47
CA MET A 1 -13.32 -51.96 37.57
C MET A 1 -13.89 -50.99 36.54
N GLY A 2 -13.40 -49.75 36.54
CA GLY A 2 -13.94 -48.68 35.71
C GLY A 2 -13.35 -48.70 34.31
N PHE A 3 -14.23 -48.54 33.32
CA PHE A 3 -13.90 -48.23 31.93
C PHE A 3 -15.04 -47.35 31.41
N PHE A 4 -14.78 -46.07 31.22
CA PHE A 4 -15.38 -45.09 30.28
C PHE A 4 -14.69 -43.77 30.66
N GLY A 5 -13.59 -43.36 30.04
CA GLY A 5 -13.40 -43.26 28.61
C GLY A 5 -13.63 -41.79 28.26
N SER A 6 -12.54 -41.02 28.27
CA SER A 6 -12.47 -39.59 27.92
C SER A 6 -13.27 -39.27 26.65
N LEU A 7 -14.28 -38.41 26.78
CA LEU A 7 -15.08 -37.86 25.68
C LEU A 7 -14.96 -36.33 25.64
N PHE A 8 -13.76 -35.80 25.83
CA PHE A 8 -13.46 -34.41 25.48
C PHE A 8 -12.84 -34.37 24.09
N GLY A 9 -13.70 -34.39 23.07
CA GLY A 9 -13.32 -33.96 21.73
C GLY A 9 -12.79 -32.53 21.83
N LYS A 10 -11.56 -32.31 21.34
CA LYS A 10 -11.06 -30.96 21.09
C LYS A 10 -12.11 -30.27 20.22
N LYS A 11 -12.77 -29.23 20.74
CA LYS A 11 -13.52 -28.32 19.88
C LYS A 11 -12.50 -27.76 18.92
N GLU A 12 -12.57 -28.15 17.65
CA GLU A 12 -11.80 -27.50 16.60
C GLU A 12 -12.10 -26.00 16.71
N THR A 13 -11.06 -25.20 16.94
CA THR A 13 -11.19 -23.75 16.93
C THR A 13 -11.77 -23.37 15.57
N PRO A 14 -12.90 -22.66 15.50
CA PRO A 14 -13.47 -22.28 14.21
C PRO A 14 -12.40 -21.53 13.41
N VAL A 15 -12.13 -22.04 12.21
CA VAL A 15 -11.16 -21.41 11.29
C VAL A 15 -11.64 -19.99 11.02
N ARG A 16 -10.75 -19.01 11.25
CA ARG A 16 -11.03 -17.59 10.98
C ARG A 16 -11.50 -17.46 9.53
N GLN A 17 -12.62 -16.78 9.31
CA GLN A 17 -13.13 -16.52 7.96
C GLN A 17 -12.77 -15.09 7.59
N LEU A 18 -11.99 -14.95 6.52
CA LEU A 18 -11.62 -13.66 5.95
C LEU A 18 -12.55 -13.33 4.78
N LYS A 19 -13.10 -12.12 4.78
CA LYS A 19 -14.03 -11.65 3.74
C LYS A 19 -13.66 -10.26 3.21
N HIS A 20 -12.78 -9.55 3.89
CA HIS A 20 -12.40 -8.19 3.52
C HIS A 20 -10.92 -7.92 3.79
N PRO A 21 -10.22 -7.07 3.00
CA PRO A 21 -8.80 -6.78 3.24
C PRO A 21 -8.54 -6.14 4.59
N SER A 22 -9.48 -5.34 5.11
CA SER A 22 -9.37 -4.72 6.44
C SER A 22 -9.27 -5.74 7.59
N GLU A 23 -9.63 -7.01 7.36
CA GLU A 23 -9.48 -8.08 8.33
C GLU A 23 -8.09 -8.72 8.31
N LEU A 24 -7.29 -8.51 7.26
CA LEU A 24 -6.00 -9.17 7.06
C LEU A 24 -5.02 -8.91 8.21
N GLN A 25 -4.32 -9.96 8.60
CA GLN A 25 -3.26 -10.00 9.60
C GLN A 25 -2.00 -10.57 8.97
N LYS A 26 -0.85 -10.32 9.62
CA LYS A 26 0.41 -10.94 9.24
C LYS A 26 0.26 -12.46 9.12
N GLY A 27 0.75 -13.03 8.02
CA GLY A 27 0.66 -14.44 7.69
C GLY A 27 -0.52 -14.81 6.79
N ASP A 28 -1.58 -13.99 6.75
CA ASP A 28 -2.69 -14.17 5.83
C ASP A 28 -2.24 -13.98 4.37
N MET A 29 -2.97 -14.55 3.43
CA MET A 29 -2.73 -14.41 2.00
C MET A 29 -3.97 -13.99 1.23
N ILE A 30 -3.77 -13.25 0.15
CA ILE A 30 -4.80 -12.95 -0.85
C ILE A 30 -4.41 -13.55 -2.21
N SER A 31 -5.40 -13.99 -2.96
CA SER A 31 -5.24 -14.38 -4.37
C SER A 31 -5.85 -13.31 -5.26
N LEU A 32 -5.07 -12.76 -6.18
CA LEU A 32 -5.55 -11.78 -7.15
C LEU A 32 -6.09 -12.44 -8.43
N ASP A 33 -6.93 -11.71 -9.16
CA ASP A 33 -7.45 -12.16 -10.44
C ASP A 33 -6.35 -12.30 -11.50
N ASP A 34 -6.56 -13.21 -12.46
CA ASP A 34 -5.67 -13.40 -13.61
C ASP A 34 -6.16 -12.56 -14.80
N SER A 35 -6.40 -11.28 -14.54
CA SER A 35 -6.93 -10.32 -15.51
C SER A 35 -5.82 -9.57 -16.22
N PHE A 36 -5.98 -9.36 -17.52
CA PHE A 36 -5.08 -8.51 -18.30
C PHE A 36 -5.09 -7.04 -17.87
N ALA A 37 -6.07 -6.62 -17.07
CA ALA A 37 -6.11 -5.28 -16.49
C ALA A 37 -5.13 -5.10 -15.30
N LEU A 38 -4.62 -6.19 -14.73
CA LEU A 38 -3.65 -6.14 -13.65
C LEU A 38 -2.21 -6.20 -14.18
N PRO A 39 -1.28 -5.42 -13.60
CA PRO A 39 0.15 -5.52 -13.92
C PRO A 39 0.70 -6.90 -13.58
N ALA A 40 1.80 -7.30 -14.21
CA ALA A 40 2.42 -8.62 -14.02
C ALA A 40 2.78 -8.90 -12.55
N HIS A 41 3.09 -7.86 -11.77
CA HIS A 41 3.35 -7.91 -10.34
C HIS A 41 2.14 -8.36 -9.50
N LEU A 42 0.92 -8.21 -10.02
CA LEU A 42 -0.34 -8.52 -9.34
C LEU A 42 -1.09 -9.68 -10.00
N ARG A 43 -1.09 -9.74 -11.33
CA ARG A 43 -1.89 -10.66 -12.13
C ARG A 43 -1.66 -12.12 -11.73
N GLY A 44 -2.72 -12.76 -11.27
CA GLY A 44 -2.73 -14.18 -10.86
C GLY A 44 -1.83 -14.50 -9.67
N GLN A 45 -1.27 -13.49 -8.99
CA GLN A 45 -0.36 -13.69 -7.87
C GLN A 45 -1.11 -14.08 -6.60
N GLN A 46 -0.42 -14.85 -5.76
CA GLN A 46 -0.78 -15.01 -4.36
C GLN A 46 0.20 -14.20 -3.53
N LEU A 47 -0.32 -13.32 -2.70
CA LEU A 47 0.47 -12.38 -1.91
C LEU A 47 0.23 -12.65 -0.42
N ARG A 48 1.31 -12.85 0.34
CA ARG A 48 1.28 -12.99 1.79
C ARG A 48 1.48 -11.64 2.47
N VAL A 49 0.72 -11.38 3.51
CA VAL A 49 0.90 -10.24 4.42
C VAL A 49 2.11 -10.49 5.31
N GLU A 50 3.17 -9.70 5.12
CA GLU A 50 4.41 -9.78 5.90
C GLU A 50 4.40 -8.81 7.09
N ALA A 51 3.72 -7.67 6.95
CA ALA A 51 3.54 -6.68 7.99
C ALA A 51 2.22 -5.92 7.79
N VAL A 52 1.74 -5.33 8.89
CA VAL A 52 0.64 -4.37 8.90
C VAL A 52 1.15 -3.13 9.61
N ASN A 53 1.15 -2.02 8.90
CA ASN A 53 1.67 -0.73 9.35
C ASN A 53 0.51 0.28 9.49
N THR A 54 0.76 1.36 10.22
CA THR A 54 -0.22 2.42 10.44
C THR A 54 0.36 3.76 10.03
N TYR A 55 -0.33 4.48 9.16
CA TYR A 55 -0.13 5.91 8.95
C TYR A 55 -1.05 6.67 9.92
N GLU A 56 -0.49 7.56 10.71
CA GLU A 56 -1.22 8.43 11.64
C GLU A 56 -1.18 9.88 11.15
N TYR A 57 -2.36 10.42 10.84
CA TYR A 57 -2.54 11.82 10.51
C TYR A 57 -3.27 12.54 11.64
N GLN A 58 -3.36 13.88 11.57
CA GLN A 58 -3.97 14.70 12.63
C GLN A 58 -5.39 14.24 13.04
N ARG A 59 -6.18 13.71 12.10
CA ARG A 59 -7.60 13.37 12.30
C ARG A 59 -7.99 11.96 11.85
N SER A 60 -7.06 11.19 11.32
CA SER A 60 -7.33 9.88 10.72
C SER A 60 -6.14 8.96 10.91
N GLN A 61 -6.40 7.67 10.76
CA GLN A 61 -5.37 6.65 10.62
C GLN A 61 -5.69 5.84 9.37
N SER A 62 -4.65 5.46 8.65
CA SER A 62 -4.75 4.57 7.49
C SER A 62 -3.90 3.33 7.73
N THR A 63 -4.37 2.18 7.28
CA THR A 63 -3.63 0.92 7.40
C THR A 63 -2.93 0.62 6.09
N GLU A 64 -1.69 0.15 6.18
CA GLU A 64 -0.95 -0.39 5.06
C GLU A 64 -0.59 -1.85 5.33
N TRP A 65 -0.85 -2.72 4.35
CA TRP A 65 -0.38 -4.09 4.36
C TRP A 65 0.84 -4.23 3.45
N VAL A 66 1.95 -4.73 4.01
CA VAL A 66 3.12 -5.10 3.20
C VAL A 66 2.90 -6.51 2.70
N LEU A 67 2.78 -6.65 1.39
CA LEU A 67 2.48 -7.89 0.69
C LEU A 67 3.72 -8.40 -0.04
N LYS A 68 3.97 -9.71 0.00
CA LYS A 68 5.02 -10.37 -0.78
C LYS A 68 4.52 -11.59 -1.53
N GLY A 69 4.85 -11.65 -2.81
CA GLY A 69 4.61 -12.80 -3.67
C GLY A 69 5.87 -13.61 -3.91
N HIS A 70 5.85 -14.42 -4.98
CA HIS A 70 6.98 -15.26 -5.35
C HIS A 70 8.21 -14.48 -5.83
N SER A 71 8.02 -13.29 -6.42
CA SER A 71 9.13 -12.42 -6.87
C SER A 71 9.98 -11.89 -5.71
N GLY A 72 9.45 -11.88 -4.49
CA GLY A 72 10.10 -11.32 -3.29
C GLY A 72 10.04 -9.78 -3.21
N GLU A 73 9.60 -9.12 -4.28
CA GLU A 73 9.31 -7.69 -4.31
C GLU A 73 8.11 -7.37 -3.40
N ALA A 74 8.21 -6.26 -2.68
CA ALA A 74 7.15 -5.81 -1.79
C ALA A 74 6.12 -5.02 -2.60
N ILE A 75 4.85 -5.37 -2.41
CA ILE A 75 3.71 -4.58 -2.85
C ILE A 75 3.04 -4.05 -1.59
N TYR A 76 2.71 -2.78 -1.57
CA TYR A 76 2.00 -2.16 -0.47
C TYR A 76 0.52 -2.09 -0.83
N LEU A 77 -0.35 -2.38 0.12
CA LEU A 77 -1.79 -2.26 -0.08
C LEU A 77 -2.33 -1.27 0.94
N GLY A 78 -3.04 -0.25 0.47
CA GLY A 78 -3.95 0.58 1.25
C GLY A 78 -5.40 0.32 0.83
N LEU A 79 -6.33 0.87 1.60
CA LEU A 79 -7.73 0.97 1.22
C LEU A 79 -8.08 2.45 1.07
N ASP A 80 -8.69 2.77 -0.06
CA ASP A 80 -9.35 4.06 -0.26
C ASP A 80 -10.85 3.86 -0.05
N GLU A 81 -11.38 4.46 1.01
CA GLU A 81 -12.74 4.23 1.51
C GLU A 81 -13.51 5.55 1.51
N ASP A 82 -14.25 5.80 0.43
CA ASP A 82 -15.26 6.87 0.36
C ASP A 82 -16.66 6.25 0.18
N ASP A 83 -17.30 6.42 -0.99
CA ASP A 83 -18.60 5.77 -1.29
C ASP A 83 -18.46 4.26 -1.60
N GLU A 84 -17.37 3.90 -2.27
CA GLU A 84 -16.97 2.51 -2.55
C GLU A 84 -15.55 2.29 -2.04
N THR A 85 -15.25 1.07 -1.60
CA THR A 85 -13.90 0.70 -1.19
C THR A 85 -13.06 0.31 -2.41
N TRP A 86 -11.91 0.95 -2.57
CA TRP A 86 -10.92 0.65 -3.58
C TRP A 86 -9.64 0.12 -2.94
N LEU A 87 -8.98 -0.80 -3.66
CA LEU A 87 -7.64 -1.28 -3.33
C LEU A 87 -6.63 -0.29 -3.91
N ALA A 88 -5.80 0.30 -3.06
CA ALA A 88 -4.66 1.09 -3.47
C ALA A 88 -3.41 0.21 -3.41
N PHE A 89 -3.05 -0.44 -4.52
CA PHE A 89 -1.79 -1.16 -4.59
C PHE A 89 -0.67 -0.19 -4.93
N SER A 90 0.45 -0.26 -4.24
CA SER A 90 1.58 0.63 -4.47
C SER A 90 2.89 -0.14 -4.64
N LEU A 91 3.73 0.36 -5.54
CA LEU A 91 5.07 -0.14 -5.82
C LEU A 91 6.08 1.00 -5.64
N LYS A 92 7.00 0.84 -4.68
CA LYS A 92 8.08 1.81 -4.46
C LYS A 92 9.09 1.75 -5.62
N ILE A 93 9.45 2.92 -6.12
CA ILE A 93 10.42 3.08 -7.22
C ILE A 93 11.69 3.78 -6.73
N SER A 94 12.82 3.37 -7.29
CA SER A 94 14.11 3.99 -6.99
C SER A 94 14.24 5.37 -7.62
N ARG A 95 15.15 6.19 -7.09
CA ARG A 95 15.50 7.48 -7.70
C ARG A 95 15.91 7.37 -9.17
N ALA A 96 16.59 6.28 -9.56
CA ALA A 96 16.97 6.05 -10.96
C ALA A 96 15.75 5.81 -11.85
N GLN A 97 14.74 5.10 -11.34
CA GLN A 97 13.46 4.94 -12.04
C GLN A 97 12.69 6.25 -12.10
N VAL A 98 12.69 7.08 -11.03
CA VAL A 98 12.08 8.42 -11.06
C VAL A 98 12.70 9.27 -12.18
N ASP A 99 14.02 9.34 -12.27
CA ASP A 99 14.73 10.08 -13.33
C ASP A 99 14.42 9.55 -14.74
N ALA A 100 14.30 8.23 -14.88
CA ALA A 100 13.92 7.59 -16.13
C ALA A 100 12.45 7.88 -16.53
N LEU A 101 11.55 8.00 -15.55
CA LEU A 101 10.11 8.14 -15.75
C LEU A 101 9.63 9.59 -15.87
N PHE A 102 10.26 10.53 -15.17
CA PHE A 102 9.79 11.92 -15.06
C PHE A 102 10.92 12.91 -15.26
N ASP A 103 10.61 14.09 -15.78
CA ASP A 103 11.58 15.19 -15.79
C ASP A 103 11.89 15.62 -14.36
N LEU A 104 13.17 15.76 -14.02
CA LEU A 104 13.58 16.03 -12.63
C LEU A 104 13.32 17.49 -12.21
N ASP A 105 13.30 18.42 -13.16
CA ASP A 105 12.96 19.81 -12.87
C ASP A 105 11.46 19.88 -12.55
N ASP A 106 10.62 19.25 -13.37
CA ASP A 106 9.17 19.16 -13.12
C ASP A 106 8.87 18.37 -11.83
N PHE A 107 9.58 17.27 -11.58
CA PHE A 107 9.45 16.48 -10.35
C PHE A 107 9.81 17.29 -9.10
N SER A 108 10.85 18.14 -9.18
CA SER A 108 11.24 18.96 -8.04
C SER A 108 10.16 19.99 -7.65
N ALA A 109 9.33 20.43 -8.60
CA ALA A 109 8.25 21.39 -8.35
C ALA A 109 7.13 20.85 -7.43
N ILE A 110 7.07 19.53 -7.19
CA ILE A 110 6.11 18.89 -6.28
C ILE A 110 6.25 19.44 -4.85
N PHE A 111 7.47 19.81 -4.48
CA PHE A 111 7.82 20.29 -3.14
C PHE A 111 7.67 21.82 -3.01
N ASP A 112 7.33 22.52 -4.09
CA ASP A 112 7.19 23.97 -4.10
C ASP A 112 5.74 24.41 -3.82
N GLU A 113 5.57 25.46 -3.00
CA GLU A 113 4.28 26.11 -2.86
C GLU A 113 3.83 26.72 -4.20
N PRO A 114 2.54 26.65 -4.56
CA PRO A 114 1.40 26.27 -3.72
C PRO A 114 0.92 24.81 -3.90
N GLY A 115 1.77 23.88 -4.32
CA GLY A 115 1.38 22.49 -4.57
C GLY A 115 0.51 22.34 -5.82
N LYS A 116 1.07 22.68 -6.98
CA LYS A 116 0.41 22.60 -8.29
C LYS A 116 1.31 21.97 -9.36
N ALA A 117 2.19 21.07 -8.95
CA ALA A 117 3.06 20.39 -9.88
C ALA A 117 2.25 19.57 -10.88
N GLU A 118 2.75 19.55 -12.12
CA GLU A 118 2.24 18.69 -13.19
C GLU A 118 3.42 17.86 -13.69
N LEU A 119 3.20 16.57 -13.90
CA LEU A 119 4.20 15.67 -14.47
C LEU A 119 3.67 15.00 -15.72
N SER A 120 4.57 14.71 -16.64
CA SER A 120 4.31 13.84 -17.78
C SER A 120 5.24 12.65 -17.75
N THR A 121 4.69 11.45 -17.92
CA THR A 121 5.48 10.23 -18.00
C THR A 121 6.27 10.23 -19.30
N LYS A 122 7.60 10.08 -19.18
CA LYS A 122 8.54 9.96 -20.31
C LYS A 122 8.26 8.69 -21.11
N ALA A 123 8.79 8.65 -22.34
CA ALA A 123 8.76 7.43 -23.13
C ALA A 123 9.48 6.29 -22.39
N LEU A 124 8.81 5.14 -22.27
CA LEU A 124 9.35 4.01 -21.53
C LEU A 124 10.61 3.45 -22.19
N THR A 125 11.54 3.00 -21.36
CA THR A 125 12.73 2.27 -21.77
C THR A 125 12.58 0.79 -21.41
N ALA A 126 13.53 -0.05 -21.85
CA ALA A 126 13.55 -1.45 -21.43
C ALA A 126 13.64 -1.64 -19.91
N GLU A 127 14.14 -0.63 -19.18
CA GLU A 127 14.29 -0.66 -17.71
C GLU A 127 12.99 -0.29 -16.99
N THR A 128 12.08 0.43 -17.65
CA THR A 128 10.81 0.90 -17.06
C THR A 128 9.57 0.29 -17.71
N GLU A 129 9.72 -0.54 -18.75
CA GLU A 129 8.61 -1.19 -19.46
C GLU A 129 7.72 -2.01 -18.52
N MET A 130 8.32 -2.68 -17.53
CA MET A 130 7.59 -3.44 -16.51
C MET A 130 6.65 -2.58 -15.63
N LEU A 131 6.85 -1.26 -15.61
CA LEU A 131 6.06 -0.29 -14.86
C LEU A 131 4.90 0.30 -15.68
N GLU A 132 4.79 0.01 -16.99
CA GLU A 132 3.80 0.63 -17.89
C GLU A 132 2.38 0.67 -17.32
N GLN A 133 1.91 -0.46 -16.78
CA GLN A 133 0.54 -0.59 -16.27
C GLN A 133 0.30 0.17 -14.95
N TRP A 134 1.37 0.54 -14.24
CA TRP A 134 1.33 1.38 -13.03
C TRP A 134 1.34 2.88 -13.35
N LEU A 135 1.55 3.27 -14.61
CA LEU A 135 1.79 4.66 -15.00
C LEU A 135 0.60 5.30 -15.71
N GLY A 136 0.25 6.50 -15.25
CA GLY A 136 -0.56 7.48 -15.95
C GLY A 136 0.28 8.19 -17.02
N LYS A 137 -0.37 8.93 -17.91
CA LYS A 137 0.34 9.73 -18.92
C LYS A 137 0.72 11.10 -18.39
N HIS A 138 -0.23 11.72 -17.69
CA HIS A 138 -0.11 13.02 -17.06
C HIS A 138 -0.59 12.89 -15.63
N TYR A 139 0.04 13.63 -14.75
CA TYR A 139 -0.28 13.68 -13.34
C TYR A 139 -0.41 15.13 -12.90
N HIS A 140 -1.36 15.41 -12.02
CA HIS A 140 -1.54 16.71 -11.40
C HIS A 140 -1.57 16.56 -9.88
N GLN A 141 -0.96 17.51 -9.18
CA GLN A 141 -0.88 17.47 -7.73
C GLN A 141 -2.23 17.76 -7.08
N VAL A 142 -2.60 16.90 -6.12
CA VAL A 142 -3.87 16.97 -5.37
C VAL A 142 -3.66 17.15 -3.88
N SER A 143 -2.52 16.69 -3.34
CA SER A 143 -2.13 16.88 -1.94
C SER A 143 -0.72 17.45 -1.83
N PHE A 144 -0.54 18.38 -0.90
CA PHE A 144 0.72 19.10 -0.68
C PHE A 144 1.05 19.16 0.81
N ALA A 145 2.23 18.65 1.16
CA ALA A 145 2.82 18.72 2.49
C ALA A 145 1.86 18.31 3.63
N GLU A 146 1.21 17.16 3.49
CA GLU A 146 0.40 16.60 4.57
C GLU A 146 1.32 15.95 5.62
N PHE A 147 1.19 16.36 6.88
CA PHE A 147 2.04 15.86 7.96
C PHE A 147 1.45 14.62 8.62
N GLY A 148 2.29 13.61 8.82
CA GLY A 148 1.91 12.38 9.50
C GLY A 148 3.07 11.67 10.21
N TYR A 149 2.74 10.55 10.84
CA TYR A 149 3.69 9.62 11.46
C TYR A 149 3.46 8.22 10.91
N PHE A 150 4.53 7.58 10.46
CA PHE A 150 4.50 6.20 9.99
C PHE A 150 4.93 5.24 11.10
N HIS A 151 4.07 4.28 11.41
CA HIS A 151 4.29 3.29 12.45
C HIS A 151 4.41 1.90 11.85
N ARG A 152 5.53 1.21 12.10
CA ARG A 152 5.74 -0.20 11.68
C ARG A 152 5.05 -1.21 12.61
N GLU A 153 3.84 -0.87 13.03
CA GLU A 153 2.99 -1.65 13.94
C GLU A 153 1.52 -1.47 13.55
N ASP A 154 0.68 -2.44 13.93
CA ASP A 154 -0.75 -2.44 13.67
C ASP A 154 -1.51 -1.76 14.82
N TYR A 155 -1.94 -0.52 14.60
CA TYR A 155 -2.74 0.24 15.55
C TYR A 155 -4.21 0.33 15.15
N ARG A 156 -4.72 -0.56 14.28
CA ARG A 156 -6.16 -0.57 13.94
C ARG A 156 -7.03 -0.66 15.19
N GLY A 157 -7.91 0.33 15.37
CA GLY A 157 -8.79 0.43 16.55
C GLY A 157 -8.08 0.80 17.84
N LEU A 158 -6.80 1.20 17.77
CA LEU A 158 -5.96 1.60 18.88
C LEU A 158 -5.41 3.02 18.63
N ARG A 159 -4.82 3.62 19.66
CA ARG A 159 -4.09 4.88 19.53
C ARG A 159 -2.59 4.60 19.61
N PRO A 160 -1.77 5.06 18.66
CA PRO A 160 -0.32 4.95 18.74
C PRO A 160 0.23 5.62 20.02
N PRO A 161 1.33 5.10 20.59
CA PRO A 161 1.99 5.71 21.75
C PRO A 161 2.33 7.18 21.53
N GLN A 162 2.12 8.00 22.56
CA GLN A 162 2.35 9.46 22.52
C GLN A 162 3.48 9.88 23.48
N ASP A 163 4.14 8.92 24.12
CA ASP A 163 5.20 9.18 25.08
C ASP A 163 6.48 9.60 24.35
N ALA A 164 7.12 10.70 24.80
CA ALA A 164 8.31 11.25 24.15
C ALA A 164 9.54 10.30 24.15
N ASP A 165 9.56 9.32 25.05
CA ASP A 165 10.58 8.27 25.12
C ASP A 165 10.10 6.93 24.49
N GLY A 166 8.89 6.91 23.93
CA GLY A 166 8.28 5.75 23.28
C GLY A 166 8.67 5.62 21.81
N ALA A 167 8.29 4.51 21.18
CA ALA A 167 8.39 4.34 19.74
C ALA A 167 7.32 5.19 19.01
N THR A 168 7.43 6.50 19.11
CA THR A 168 6.65 7.44 18.29
C THR A 168 7.09 7.23 16.85
N GLY A 169 6.14 7.01 15.94
CA GLY A 169 6.42 6.69 14.53
C GLY A 169 7.34 7.69 13.82
N ASP A 170 7.78 7.33 12.62
CA ASP A 170 8.67 8.18 11.82
C ASP A 170 7.87 9.35 11.25
N ALA A 171 8.24 10.58 11.59
CA ALA A 171 7.58 11.77 11.06
C ALA A 171 7.86 11.91 9.56
N PHE A 172 6.81 12.24 8.79
CA PHE A 172 6.92 12.48 7.36
C PHE A 172 6.00 13.59 6.88
N GLU A 173 6.32 14.13 5.69
CA GLU A 173 5.45 14.94 4.85
C GLU A 173 5.07 14.13 3.61
N SER A 174 3.78 14.04 3.28
CA SER A 174 3.31 13.39 2.06
C SER A 174 2.82 14.37 1.00
N TYR A 175 3.01 13.95 -0.25
CA TYR A 175 2.59 14.63 -1.46
C TYR A 175 1.95 13.61 -2.38
N GLN A 176 0.88 13.99 -3.06
CA GLN A 176 0.16 13.09 -3.96
C GLN A 176 -0.17 13.78 -5.27
N LEU A 177 0.05 13.06 -6.36
CA LEU A 177 -0.43 13.43 -7.69
C LEU A 177 -1.32 12.31 -8.24
N LEU A 178 -2.41 12.66 -8.91
CA LEU A 178 -3.32 11.73 -9.57
C LEU A 178 -3.21 11.86 -11.08
N ASP A 179 -3.42 10.74 -11.79
CA ASP A 179 -3.58 10.76 -13.23
C ASP A 179 -4.94 11.32 -13.65
N ASP A 180 -5.10 11.64 -14.94
CA ASP A 180 -6.33 12.25 -15.48
C ASP A 180 -7.60 11.41 -15.23
N ASP A 181 -7.43 10.09 -15.07
CA ASP A 181 -8.52 9.14 -14.84
C ASP A 181 -8.72 8.81 -13.34
N GLU A 182 -7.93 9.41 -12.45
CA GLU A 182 -7.87 9.12 -11.00
C GLU A 182 -7.71 7.61 -10.69
N SER A 183 -7.12 6.87 -11.63
CA SER A 183 -6.92 5.42 -11.54
C SER A 183 -5.52 5.06 -11.07
N ARG A 184 -4.60 6.03 -11.10
CA ARG A 184 -3.21 5.89 -10.69
C ARG A 184 -2.76 7.12 -9.92
N ALA A 185 -1.86 6.89 -8.97
CA ALA A 185 -1.24 7.92 -8.16
C ALA A 185 0.28 7.85 -8.23
N LEU A 186 0.90 8.99 -7.94
CA LEU A 186 2.28 9.09 -7.51
C LEU A 186 2.24 9.58 -6.06
N ASP A 187 2.55 8.68 -5.13
CA ASP A 187 2.62 8.99 -3.70
C ASP A 187 4.08 9.20 -3.30
N ILE A 188 4.35 10.30 -2.62
CA ILE A 188 5.70 10.70 -2.22
C ILE A 188 5.69 11.00 -0.73
N GLU A 189 6.66 10.45 -0.02
CA GLU A 189 6.86 10.66 1.41
C GLU A 189 8.26 11.17 1.66
N VAL A 190 8.39 12.27 2.40
CA VAL A 190 9.67 12.84 2.82
C VAL A 190 9.78 12.71 4.34
N TYR A 191 10.70 11.87 4.79
CA TYR A 191 10.92 11.57 6.19
C TYR A 191 11.90 12.54 6.86
N GLU A 192 11.86 12.61 8.18
CA GLU A 192 12.85 13.35 8.97
C GLU A 192 14.28 12.86 8.66
N GLY A 193 15.11 13.76 8.11
CA GLY A 193 16.45 13.43 7.61
C GLY A 193 16.58 13.49 6.08
N GLY A 194 15.48 13.72 5.36
CA GLY A 194 15.46 13.93 3.91
C GLY A 194 15.48 12.63 3.09
N GLU A 195 15.20 11.48 3.72
CA GLU A 195 14.88 10.27 2.99
C GLU A 195 13.54 10.46 2.26
N THR A 196 13.51 10.09 0.97
CA THR A 196 12.33 10.28 0.13
C THR A 196 11.94 8.94 -0.48
N ASP A 197 10.73 8.49 -0.14
CA ASP A 197 10.09 7.36 -0.78
C ASP A 197 9.14 7.85 -1.86
N VAL A 198 9.15 7.16 -3.00
CA VAL A 198 8.27 7.44 -4.14
C VAL A 198 7.61 6.14 -4.55
N ALA A 199 6.29 6.13 -4.63
CA ALA A 199 5.51 4.97 -5.00
C ALA A 199 4.55 5.26 -6.16
N LEU A 200 4.46 4.29 -7.08
CA LEU A 200 3.42 4.26 -8.09
C LEU A 200 2.23 3.50 -7.51
N THR A 201 1.07 4.14 -7.46
CA THR A 201 -0.15 3.54 -6.91
C THR A 201 -1.17 3.28 -8.02
N LEU A 202 -1.84 2.13 -7.93
CA LEU A 202 -2.87 1.69 -8.86
C LEU A 202 -4.14 1.38 -8.06
N TYR A 203 -5.22 2.10 -8.36
CA TYR A 203 -6.52 1.90 -7.75
C TYR A 203 -7.29 0.80 -8.47
N ARG A 204 -7.71 -0.23 -7.74
CA ARG A 204 -8.40 -1.42 -8.27
C ARG A 204 -9.66 -1.72 -7.46
N PRO A 205 -10.72 -2.26 -8.09
CA PRO A 205 -11.91 -2.66 -7.35
C PRO A 205 -11.61 -3.82 -6.39
N LEU A 206 -12.30 -3.88 -5.25
CA LEU A 206 -12.19 -4.99 -4.29
C LEU A 206 -12.35 -6.38 -4.94
N SER A 207 -13.14 -6.47 -6.01
CA SER A 207 -13.39 -7.72 -6.74
C SER A 207 -12.14 -8.33 -7.39
N ASP A 208 -11.05 -7.57 -7.53
CA ASP A 208 -9.79 -8.10 -8.04
C ASP A 208 -9.12 -9.05 -7.04
N ILE A 209 -9.50 -9.03 -5.74
CA ILE A 209 -9.16 -10.09 -4.79
C ILE A 209 -10.22 -11.19 -4.89
N ARG A 210 -9.79 -12.38 -5.35
CA ARG A 210 -10.67 -13.54 -5.53
C ARG A 210 -10.86 -14.35 -4.25
N ASP A 211 -9.76 -14.62 -3.56
CA ASP A 211 -9.75 -15.50 -2.40
C ASP A 211 -8.92 -14.90 -1.27
N TYR A 212 -9.36 -15.17 -0.04
CA TYR A 212 -8.64 -14.87 1.19
C TYR A 212 -8.28 -16.17 1.90
N TRP A 213 -7.04 -16.25 2.37
CA TRP A 213 -6.50 -17.42 3.05
C TRP A 213 -5.97 -17.00 4.41
N PRO A 214 -6.64 -17.39 5.50
CA PRO A 214 -6.12 -17.14 6.84
C PRO A 214 -4.76 -17.83 7.03
N GLY A 215 -3.80 -17.10 7.56
CA GLY A 215 -2.54 -17.65 8.03
C GLY A 215 -2.73 -18.52 9.27
N GLU A 216 -1.76 -19.39 9.53
CA GLU A 216 -1.68 -20.18 10.78
C GLU A 216 -1.09 -19.37 11.94
#